data_AF-A0A535J7N4-F1
#
_entry.id   AF-A0A535J7N4-F1
#
_cell.length_a   1.000
_cell.length_b   1.000
_cell.length_c   1.000
_cell.angle_alpha   90.00
_cell.angle_beta   90.00
_cell.angle_gamma   90.00
#
_symmetry.space_group_name_H-M   'P 1'
#
loop_
_entity.id
_entity.type
_entity.pdbx_description
1 polymer ?
#
loop_
_entity_poly.entity_id
_entity_poly.type
_entity_poly.pdbx_seq_one_letter_code
_entity_poly.pdbx_strand_id
1 'polypeptide(L)' 'FFLWIAVAVAVIIAWFAILFTGRYPQTLFRFVVGVLRWSNRVTSYAFLLVTDQYPPFQLT' A
#
# COMPACT_ATOMS: atom_id res chain seq x y z
N PHE A 1 6.40 -7.28 5.85
CA PHE A 1 6.37 -6.68 7.20
C PHE A 1 6.71 -5.19 7.19
N PHE A 2 7.92 -4.79 6.77
CA PHE A 2 8.35 -3.38 6.72
C PHE A 2 7.40 -2.42 5.96
N LEU A 3 6.86 -2.84 4.80
CA LEU A 3 5.92 -2.02 4.03
C LEU A 3 4.61 -1.71 4.77
N TRP A 4 4.12 -2.63 5.61
CA TRP A 4 2.91 -2.42 6.40
C TRP A 4 3.14 -1.41 7.53
N ILE A 5 4.35 -1.36 8.10
CA ILE A 5 4.75 -0.32 9.05
C ILE A 5 4.79 1.04 8.35
N ALA A 6 5.37 1.12 7.16
CA ALA A 6 5.39 2.35 6.37
C ALA A 6 3.98 2.83 5.99
N VAL A 7 3.06 1.91 5.67
CA VAL A 7 1.64 2.23 5.44
C VAL A 7 0.99 2.77 6.72
N ALA A 8 1.21 2.15 7.88
CA ALA A 8 0.66 2.64 9.14
C ALA A 8 1.13 4.07 9.45
N VAL A 9 2.43 4.35 9.26
CA VAL A 9 2.98 5.71 9.41
C VAL A 9 2.36 6.67 8.38
N ALA A 10 2.25 6.27 7.12
CA ALA A 10 1.63 7.08 6.08
C ALA A 10 0.17 7.41 6.37
N VAL A 11 -0.60 6.47 6.93
CA VAL A 11 -1.99 6.65 7.34
C VAL A 11 -2.10 7.63 8.51
N ILE A 12 -1.21 7.54 9.51
CA ILE A 12 -1.16 8.50 10.62
C ILE A 12 -0.86 9.91 10.10
N ILE A 13 0.15 10.05 9.22
CA ILE A 13 0.48 11.35 8.61
C ILE A 13 -0.71 11.87 7.79
N ALA A 14 -1.36 11.01 7.00
CA ALA A 14 -2.53 11.39 6.22
C ALA A 14 -3.69 11.84 7.11
N TRP A 15 -3.92 11.18 8.24
CA TRP A 15 -4.94 11.58 9.21
C TRP A 15 -4.74 13.01 9.71
N PHE A 16 -3.52 13.32 10.19
CA PHE A 16 -3.19 14.70 10.58
C PHE A 16 -3.31 15.67 9.41
N ALA A 17 -2.79 15.31 8.24
CA ALA A 17 -2.87 16.18 7.07
C ALA A 17 -4.32 16.52 6.69
N ILE A 18 -5.25 15.55 6.75
CA ILE A 18 -6.67 15.76 6.48
C ILE A 18 -7.30 16.68 7.52
N LEU A 19 -6.95 16.55 8.80
CA LEU A 19 -7.48 17.43 9.85
C LEU A 19 -7.09 18.90 9.60
N PHE A 20 -5.87 19.15 9.12
CA PHE A 20 -5.39 20.51 8.87
C PHE A 20 -5.79 21.06 7.50
N THR A 21 -5.83 20.22 6.46
CA THR A 21 -6.03 20.67 5.06
C THR A 21 -7.40 20.30 4.48
N GLY A 22 -8.19 19.47 5.18
CA GLY A 22 -9.45 18.92 4.70
C GLY A 22 -9.32 17.98 3.50
N ARG A 23 -8.09 17.64 3.10
CA ARG A 23 -7.81 16.88 1.87
C ARG A 23 -6.82 15.76 2.15
N TYR A 24 -7.03 14.63 1.49
CA TYR A 24 -6.10 13.50 1.56
C TYR A 24 -4.87 13.78 0.67
N PRO A 25 -3.63 13.75 1.19
CA PRO A 25 -2.44 14.00 0.38
C PRO A 25 -2.27 12.96 -0.72
N GLN A 26 -2.26 13.40 -1.97
CA GLN A 26 -2.25 12.50 -3.14
C GLN A 26 -1.04 11.57 -3.16
N THR A 27 0.12 12.03 -2.70
CA THR A 27 1.35 11.23 -2.62
C THR A 27 1.20 10.05 -1.65
N LEU A 28 0.64 10.30 -0.46
CA LEU A 28 0.40 9.24 0.53
C LEU A 28 -0.66 8.25 0.02
N PHE A 29 -1.67 8.74 -0.67
CA PHE A 29 -2.72 7.90 -1.24
C PHE A 29 -2.15 6.91 -2.25
N ARG A 30 -1.35 7.41 -3.20
CA ARG A 30 -0.70 6.58 -4.22
C ARG A 30 0.22 5.53 -3.58
N PHE A 31 0.96 5.92 -2.54
CA PHE A 31 1.81 4.99 -1.81
C PHE A 31 1.01 3.86 -1.15
N VAL A 32 -0.03 4.18 -0.37
CA VAL A 32 -0.86 3.19 0.34
C VAL A 32 -1.52 2.23 -0.65
N VAL A 33 -2.09 2.76 -1.74
CA VAL A 33 -2.72 1.93 -2.79
C VAL A 33 -1.70 1.03 -3.50
N GLY A 34 -0.50 1.55 -3.80
CA GLY A 34 0.57 0.76 -4.42
C GLY A 34 0.99 -0.42 -3.55
N VAL A 35 1.16 -0.20 -2.24
CA VAL A 35 1.47 -1.27 -1.28
C VAL A 35 0.34 -2.29 -1.19
N LEU A 36 -0.92 -1.83 -1.18
CA LEU A 36 -2.08 -2.73 -1.11
C LEU A 36 -2.18 -3.63 -2.35
N ARG A 37 -1.96 -3.07 -3.55
CA ARG A 37 -1.93 -3.83 -4.81
C ARG A 37 -0.79 -4.84 -4.85
N TRP A 38 0.40 -4.41 -4.45
CA TRP A 38 1.54 -5.32 -4.36
C TRP A 38 1.29 -6.45 -3.35
N SER A 39 0.77 -6.12 -2.17
CA SER A 39 0.44 -7.13 -1.15
C SER A 39 -0.61 -8.11 -1.66
N ASN A 40 -1.63 -7.65 -2.39
CA ASN A 40 -2.65 -8.54 -2.94
C ASN A 40 -2.05 -9.52 -3.96
N ARG A 41 -1.15 -9.04 -4.83
CA ARG A 41 -0.40 -9.89 -5.79
C ARG A 41 0.45 -10.94 -5.07
N VAL A 42 1.17 -10.54 -4.02
CA VAL A 42 1.98 -11.46 -3.22
C VAL A 42 1.12 -12.49 -2.50
N THR A 43 0.01 -12.07 -1.89
CA THR A 43 -0.90 -12.99 -1.20
C THR A 43 -1.53 -13.99 -2.18
N SER A 44 -1.93 -13.54 -3.37
CA SER A 44 -2.51 -14.42 -4.38
C SER A 44 -1.52 -15.46 -4.92
N TYR A 45 -0.24 -15.08 -5.07
CA TYR A 45 0.82 -16.00 -5.47
C TYR A 45 1.16 -16.99 -4.35
N ALA A 46 1.44 -16.48 -3.14
CA ALA A 46 2.01 -17.28 -2.06
C ALA A 46 1.00 -18.14 -1.30
N PHE A 47 -0.25 -17.69 -1.17
CA PHE A 47 -1.24 -18.35 -0.30
C PHE A 47 -2.45 -18.89 -1.05
N LEU A 48 -2.84 -18.27 -2.17
CA LEU A 48 -4.02 -18.70 -2.94
C LEU A 48 -3.65 -19.50 -4.20
N LEU A 49 -2.36 -19.60 -4.55
CA LEU A 49 -1.84 -20.34 -5.73
C LEU A 49 -2.60 -20.00 -7.03
N VAL A 50 -3.03 -18.75 -7.17
CA VAL A 50 -3.81 -18.30 -8.32
C VAL A 50 -2.96 -18.33 -9.61
N THR A 51 -1.66 -18.14 -9.48
CA THR A 51 -0.72 -18.24 -10.59
C THR A 51 0.66 -18.66 -10.08
N ASP A 52 1.39 -19.44 -10.87
CA ASP A 52 2.78 -19.84 -10.58
C ASP A 52 3.80 -18.76 -10.96
N GLN A 53 3.37 -17.66 -11.59
CA GLN A 53 4.25 -16.55 -11.92
C GLN A 53 4.46 -15.60 -10.73
N TYR A 54 5.73 -15.45 -10.32
CA TYR A 54 6.10 -14.51 -9.26
C TYR A 54 5.83 -13.05 -9.68
N PRO A 55 5.04 -12.28 -8.90
CA PRO A 55 4.70 -10.92 -9.27
C PRO A 55 5.90 -9.96 -9.08
N PRO A 56 6.20 -9.08 -10.05
CA PRO A 56 7.29 -8.13 -9.93
C PRO A 56 7.02 -7.09 -8.84
N PHE A 57 8.08 -6.63 -8.17
CA PHE A 57 8.01 -5.64 -7.09
C PHE A 57 7.77 -4.24 -7.67
N GLN A 58 6.51 -3.93 -7.98
CA GLN A 58 6.09 -2.67 -8.60
C GLN A 58 4.96 -2.02 -7.79
N LEU A 59 5.13 -0.74 -7.46
CA LEU A 59 4.18 0.07 -6.69
C LEU A 59 3.30 0.98 -7.58
N THR A 60 3.19 0.64 -8.87
CA THR A 60 2.52 1.43 -9.92
C THR A 60 0.98 1.41 -9.84
#